data_AF-A0A9D5W2A4-F1
#
_entry.id   AF-A0A9D5W2A4-F1
#
_cell.length_a   1.000
_cell.length_b   1.000
_cell.length_c   1.000
_cell.angle_alpha   90.00
_cell.angle_beta   90.00
_cell.angle_gamma   90.00
#
_symmetry.space_group_name_H-M   'P 1'
#
loop_
_entity.id
_entity.type
_entity.pdbx_description
1 polymer ?
#
loop_
_entity_poly.entity_id
_entity_poly.type
_entity_poly.pdbx_seq_one_letter_code
_entity_poly.pdbx_strand_id
1 'polypeptide(L)'
;MIVAFMGQQFKINLWLGCLGAFLISILASMFGFGGGPFMVPLLTVGLGLPMYLVVGSSLLAIAFNTVMGSVRHFQFGNFDLVFFLIMFPAAILGGYIGPKIAKRISPLWVKRAAVLGLLLLAGNLLGVY
;
A
#
# COMPACT_ATOMS: atom_id res chain seq x y z
N MET A 1 17.92 9.42 13.96
CA MET A 1 16.99 9.84 15.03
C MET A 1 16.63 8.60 15.83
N ILE A 2 16.70 8.65 17.16
CA ILE A 2 16.32 7.50 17.98
C ILE A 2 14.89 7.74 18.44
N VAL A 3 13.97 6.86 18.07
CA VAL A 3 12.57 6.94 18.46
C VAL A 3 12.34 5.86 19.50
N ALA A 4 11.97 6.27 20.71
CA ALA A 4 11.62 5.37 21.79
C ALA A 4 10.13 5.06 21.73
N PHE A 5 9.77 3.79 21.55
CA PHE A 5 8.39 3.31 21.64
C PHE A 5 8.33 2.12 22.59
N MET A 6 7.47 2.21 23.61
CA MET A 6 7.27 1.19 24.65
C MET A 6 8.58 0.69 25.29
N GLY A 7 9.55 1.59 25.53
CA GLY A 7 10.84 1.25 26.15
C GLY A 7 11.89 0.64 25.22
N GLN A 8 11.59 0.42 23.93
CA GLN A 8 12.59 0.06 22.92
C GLN A 8 13.01 1.26 22.08
N GLN A 9 14.33 1.42 21.95
CA GLN A 9 14.98 2.52 21.21
C GLN A 9 15.25 2.06 19.78
N PHE A 10 14.56 2.65 18.80
CA PHE A 10 14.77 2.35 17.38
C PHE A 10 15.63 3.42 16.73
N LYS A 11 16.76 3.02 16.14
CA LYS A 11 17.63 3.93 15.39
C LYS A 11 17.09 4.07 13.97
N ILE A 12 16.36 5.15 13.72
CA ILE A 12 15.75 5.44 12.42
C ILE A 12 16.67 6.34 11.59
N ASN A 13 16.94 5.91 10.37
CA ASN A 13 17.56 6.74 9.34
C ASN A 13 16.46 7.55 8.63
N LEU A 14 16.18 8.74 9.17
CA LEU A 14 15.11 9.62 8.66
C LEU A 14 15.30 9.95 7.17
N TRP A 15 16.54 10.15 6.73
CA TRP A 15 16.88 10.37 5.32
C TRP A 15 16.42 9.22 4.42
N LEU A 16 16.68 7.98 4.84
CA LEU A 16 16.28 6.78 4.09
C LEU A 16 14.76 6.64 4.06
N GLY A 17 14.09 6.92 5.18
CA GLY A 17 12.63 6.92 5.28
C GLY A 17 11.98 7.96 4.38
N CYS A 18 12.44 9.21 4.42
CA CYS A 18 11.87 10.29 3.60
C CYS A 18 12.12 10.09 2.10
N LEU A 19 13.36 9.77 1.70
CA LEU A 19 13.69 9.50 0.30
C LEU A 19 12.94 8.27 -0.23
N GLY A 20 12.93 7.18 0.55
CA GLY A 20 12.22 5.96 0.18
C GLY A 20 10.72 6.19 0.05
N ALA A 21 10.11 6.87 1.03
CA ALA A 21 8.68 7.18 1.01
C ALA A 21 8.32 8.09 -0.17
N PHE A 22 9.15 9.07 -0.49
CA PHE A 22 8.94 9.97 -1.62
C PHE A 22 8.95 9.22 -2.95
N LEU A 23 9.98 8.39 -3.19
CA LEU A 23 10.09 7.58 -4.42
C LEU A 23 8.95 6.58 -4.54
N ILE A 24 8.62 5.87 -3.46
CA ILE A 24 7.51 4.93 -3.43
C ILE A 24 6.18 5.64 -3.71
N SER A 25 5.97 6.84 -3.17
CA SER A 25 4.73 7.60 -3.37
C SER A 25 4.58 8.09 -4.80
N ILE A 26 5.67 8.54 -5.44
CA ILE A 26 5.65 8.90 -6.87
C ILE A 26 5.23 7.69 -7.72
N LEU A 27 5.92 6.56 -7.55
CA LEU A 27 5.61 5.34 -8.29
C LEU A 27 4.17 4.89 -8.01
N ALA A 28 3.76 4.86 -6.75
CA ALA A 28 2.42 4.49 -6.34
C ALA A 28 1.33 5.39 -6.94
N SER A 29 1.58 6.69 -7.04
CA SER A 29 0.65 7.64 -7.65
C SER A 29 0.59 7.49 -9.17
N MET A 30 1.68 7.05 -9.82
CA MET A 30 1.66 6.76 -11.26
C MET A 30 0.86 5.48 -11.57
N PHE A 31 1.00 4.44 -10.75
CA PHE A 31 0.31 3.16 -10.94
C PHE A 31 -1.09 3.09 -10.30
N GLY A 32 -1.46 4.05 -9.44
CA GLY A 32 -2.79 4.14 -8.84
C GLY A 32 -3.10 3.17 -7.68
N PHE A 33 -2.14 2.38 -7.18
CA PHE A 33 -2.38 1.38 -6.10
C PHE A 33 -2.11 1.88 -4.67
N GLY A 34 -1.74 3.16 -4.48
CA GLY A 34 -1.60 3.78 -3.14
C GLY A 34 -0.33 3.50 -2.35
N GLY A 35 0.55 2.58 -2.80
CA GLY A 35 1.92 2.42 -2.25
C GLY A 35 2.08 1.41 -1.12
N GLY A 36 0.99 0.79 -0.65
CA GLY A 36 0.98 -0.10 0.51
C GLY A 36 1.99 -1.27 0.48
N PRO A 37 2.06 -2.07 -0.61
CA PRO A 37 3.02 -3.16 -0.74
C PRO A 37 4.50 -2.77 -0.53
N PHE A 38 4.86 -1.52 -0.81
CA PHE A 38 6.25 -1.03 -0.69
C PHE A 38 6.48 -0.22 0.58
N MET A 39 5.45 0.48 1.08
CA MET A 39 5.54 1.27 2.30
C MET A 39 5.76 0.40 3.54
N VAL A 40 5.12 -0.78 3.60
CA VAL A 40 5.28 -1.71 4.73
C VAL A 40 6.72 -2.25 4.83
N PRO A 41 7.34 -2.81 3.77
CA PRO A 41 8.75 -3.22 3.79
C PRO A 41 9.74 -2.07 4.05
N LEU A 42 9.48 -0.87 3.53
CA LEU A 42 10.33 0.30 3.80
C LEU A 42 10.40 0.58 5.31
N LEU A 43 9.24 0.56 5.99
CA LEU A 43 9.16 0.86 7.41
C LEU A 43 9.64 -0.30 8.29
N THR A 44 9.35 -1.56 7.94
CA THR A 44 9.77 -2.72 8.73
C THR A 44 11.23 -3.10 8.49
N VAL A 45 11.63 -3.31 7.23
CA VAL A 45 12.97 -3.78 6.86
C VAL A 45 13.94 -2.60 6.74
N GLY A 46 13.51 -1.49 6.14
CA GLY A 46 14.37 -0.33 5.92
C GLY A 46 14.64 0.49 7.20
N LEU A 47 13.63 0.64 8.07
CA LEU A 47 13.74 1.43 9.30
C LEU A 47 13.74 0.59 10.59
N GLY A 48 13.53 -0.72 10.49
CA GLY A 48 13.55 -1.62 11.65
C GLY A 48 12.37 -1.42 12.61
N LEU A 49 11.27 -0.81 12.16
CA LEU A 49 10.15 -0.50 13.03
C LEU A 49 9.26 -1.73 13.31
N PRO A 50 8.73 -1.85 14.54
CA PRO A 50 7.86 -2.95 14.89
C PRO A 50 6.51 -2.85 14.18
N MET A 51 5.93 -4.00 13.83
CA MET A 51 4.75 -4.08 12.95
C MET A 51 3.55 -3.25 13.46
N TYR A 52 3.35 -3.15 14.78
CA TYR A 52 2.24 -2.39 15.36
C TYR A 52 2.30 -0.89 15.04
N LEU A 53 3.51 -0.31 14.93
CA LEU A 53 3.70 1.09 14.48
C LEU A 53 3.57 1.21 12.97
N VAL A 54 4.09 0.23 12.24
CA VAL A 54 4.14 0.24 10.78
C VAL A 54 2.73 0.18 10.19
N VAL A 55 1.83 -0.63 10.74
CA VAL A 55 0.46 -0.75 10.22
C VAL A 55 -0.25 0.61 10.26
N GLY A 56 -0.23 1.32 11.40
CA GLY A 56 -0.92 2.60 11.53
C GLY A 56 -0.31 3.71 10.66
N SER A 57 1.02 3.83 10.70
CA SER A 57 1.74 4.86 9.94
C SER A 57 1.65 4.68 8.43
N SER A 58 1.76 3.44 7.93
CA SER A 58 1.59 3.15 6.50
C SER A 58 0.17 3.44 6.02
N LEU A 59 -0.86 3.05 6.78
CA LEU A 59 -2.26 3.34 6.43
C LEU A 59 -2.54 4.83 6.33
N LEU A 60 -2.00 5.62 7.27
CA LEU A 60 -2.13 7.07 7.22
C LEU A 60 -1.46 7.65 5.96
N ALA A 61 -0.23 7.21 5.66
CA ALA A 61 0.49 7.68 4.49
C ALA A 61 -0.21 7.31 3.17
N ILE A 62 -0.71 6.07 3.07
CA ILE A 62 -1.49 5.60 1.92
C ILE A 62 -2.76 6.44 1.76
N ALA A 63 -3.48 6.72 2.85
CA ALA A 63 -4.69 7.53 2.81
C ALA A 63 -4.42 8.94 2.26
N PHE A 64 -3.38 9.62 2.76
CA PHE A 64 -2.99 10.93 2.23
C PHE A 64 -2.60 10.86 0.75
N ASN A 65 -1.80 9.87 0.36
CA ASN A 65 -1.38 9.69 -1.03
C ASN A 65 -2.58 9.42 -1.96
N THR A 66 -3.50 8.57 -1.55
CA THR A 66 -4.71 8.25 -2.33
C THR A 66 -5.64 9.46 -2.44
N VAL A 67 -5.82 10.25 -1.37
CA VAL A 67 -6.61 11.49 -1.42
C VAL A 67 -5.99 12.47 -2.41
N MET A 68 -4.68 12.74 -2.30
CA MET A 68 -3.97 13.65 -3.20
C MET A 68 -4.01 13.16 -4.66
N GLY A 69 -3.80 11.87 -4.89
CA GLY A 69 -3.91 11.25 -6.21
C GLY A 69 -5.33 11.40 -6.79
N SER A 70 -6.35 11.10 -5.99
CA SER A 70 -7.76 11.20 -6.40
C SER A 70 -8.15 12.63 -6.77
N VAL A 71 -7.76 13.62 -5.96
CA VAL A 71 -8.00 15.05 -6.25
C VAL A 71 -7.33 15.44 -7.56
N ARG A 72 -6.08 15.01 -7.78
CA ARG A 72 -5.35 15.32 -9.03
C ARG A 72 -6.03 14.69 -10.25
N HIS A 73 -6.48 13.44 -10.15
CA HIS A 73 -7.23 12.77 -11.21
C HIS A 73 -8.57 13.46 -11.50
N PHE A 74 -9.25 13.94 -10.46
CA PHE A 74 -10.48 14.72 -10.62
C PHE A 74 -10.23 16.05 -11.34
N GLN A 75 -9.15 16.76 -11.02
CA GLN A 75 -8.76 18.01 -11.68
C GLN A 75 -8.42 17.82 -13.16
N PHE A 76 -7.89 16.66 -13.56
CA PHE A 76 -7.62 16.36 -14.97
C PHE A 76 -8.87 16.03 -15.79
N GLY A 77 -10.07 16.03 -15.20
CA GLY A 77 -11.32 15.76 -15.91
C GLY A 77 -11.53 14.30 -16.34
N ASN A 78 -10.63 13.38 -15.95
CA ASN A 78 -10.70 11.95 -16.25
C ASN A 78 -11.58 11.20 -15.23
N PHE A 79 -12.70 11.79 -14.81
CA PHE A 79 -13.56 11.22 -13.78
C PHE A 79 -14.79 10.57 -14.39
N ASP A 80 -14.76 9.23 -14.49
CA ASP A 80 -15.94 8.44 -14.84
C ASP A 80 -16.74 8.12 -13.58
N LEU A 81 -17.90 8.78 -13.46
CA LEU A 81 -18.80 8.64 -12.32
C LEU A 81 -19.41 7.24 -12.21
N VAL A 82 -19.64 6.56 -13.34
CA VAL A 82 -20.20 5.21 -13.36
C VAL A 82 -19.17 4.23 -12.83
N PHE A 83 -17.91 4.37 -13.28
CA PHE A 83 -16.82 3.52 -12.82
C PHE A 83 -16.55 3.73 -11.32
N PHE A 84 -16.60 4.99 -10.86
CA PHE A 84 -16.49 5.31 -9.44
C PHE A 84 -17.57 4.66 -8.59
N LEU A 85 -18.84 4.75 -9.00
CA LEU A 85 -19.98 4.18 -8.27
C LEU A 85 -19.92 2.65 -8.16
N ILE A 86 -19.32 1.97 -9.14
CA ILE A 86 -19.12 0.51 -9.10
C ILE A 86 -17.90 0.15 -8.24
N MET A 87 -16.78 0.84 -8.43
CA MET A 87 -15.53 0.52 -7.73
C MET A 87 -15.55 0.89 -6.25
N PHE A 88 -16.21 1.98 -5.86
CA PHE A 88 -16.23 2.45 -4.48
C PHE A 88 -16.81 1.42 -3.49
N PRO A 89 -18.04 0.88 -3.68
CA PRO A 89 -18.58 -0.16 -2.81
C PRO A 89 -17.78 -1.47 -2.92
N ALA A 90 -17.29 -1.83 -4.11
CA ALA A 90 -16.45 -3.02 -4.29
C ALA A 90 -15.14 -2.92 -3.47
N ALA A 91 -14.50 -1.75 -3.45
CA ALA A 91 -13.29 -1.48 -2.68
C ALA A 91 -13.56 -1.54 -1.17
N ILE A 92 -14.67 -0.97 -0.69
CA ILE A 92 -15.07 -1.04 0.72
C ILE A 92 -15.33 -2.49 1.15
N LEU A 93 -16.13 -3.22 0.37
CA LEU A 93 -16.43 -4.62 0.66
C LEU A 93 -15.18 -5.48 0.61
N GLY A 94 -14.31 -5.29 -0.39
CA GLY A 94 -13.04 -5.98 -0.51
C GLY A 94 -12.10 -5.69 0.67
N GLY A 95 -11.97 -4.44 1.07
CA GLY A 95 -11.15 -4.01 2.21
C GLY A 95 -11.66 -4.52 3.55
N TYR A 96 -12.98 -4.71 3.70
CA TYR A 96 -13.58 -5.23 4.93
C TYR A 96 -13.58 -6.77 5.00
N ILE A 97 -13.90 -7.43 3.90
CA ILE A 97 -14.07 -8.89 3.84
C ILE A 97 -12.72 -9.58 3.63
N GLY A 98 -11.82 -9.01 2.82
CA GLY A 98 -10.52 -9.58 2.49
C GLY A 98 -9.68 -9.95 3.73
N PRO A 99 -9.45 -9.02 4.68
CA PRO A 99 -8.71 -9.33 5.90
C PRO A 99 -9.39 -10.39 6.78
N LYS A 100 -10.73 -10.45 6.80
CA LYS A 100 -11.48 -11.48 7.56
C LYS A 100 -11.28 -12.87 6.97
N ILE A 101 -11.30 -12.98 5.64
CA ILE A 101 -11.03 -14.24 4.93
C ILE A 101 -9.57 -14.63 5.12
N ALA A 102 -8.63 -13.69 4.96
CA ALA A 102 -7.21 -13.94 5.11
C ALA A 102 -6.83 -14.50 6.48
N LYS A 103 -7.54 -14.10 7.56
CA LYS A 103 -7.35 -14.64 8.91
C LYS A 103 -7.81 -16.09 9.08
N ARG A 104 -8.70 -16.60 8.21
CA ARG A 104 -9.23 -17.97 8.27
C ARG A 104 -8.44 -18.97 7.41
N ILE A 105 -7.61 -18.48 6.50
CA ILE A 105 -6.80 -19.28 5.58
C ILE A 105 -5.37 -19.35 6.12
N SER A 106 -4.63 -20.41 5.78
CA SER A 106 -3.22 -20.49 6.17
C SER A 106 -2.41 -19.34 5.53
N PRO A 107 -1.46 -18.74 6.26
CA PRO A 107 -0.68 -17.60 5.76
C PRO A 107 0.12 -17.94 4.51
N LEU A 108 0.48 -19.23 4.33
CA LEU A 108 1.20 -19.70 3.15
C LEU A 108 0.32 -19.63 1.89
N TRP A 109 -0.95 -20.00 1.99
CA TRP A 109 -1.90 -19.91 0.87
C TRP A 109 -2.22 -18.48 0.50
N VAL A 110 -2.37 -17.59 1.49
CA VAL A 110 -2.57 -16.15 1.25
C VAL A 110 -1.37 -15.56 0.51
N LYS A 111 -0.14 -15.88 0.95
CA LYS A 111 1.09 -15.43 0.27
C LYS A 111 1.17 -15.96 -1.16
N ARG A 112 0.88 -17.25 -1.38
CA ARG A 112 0.89 -17.85 -2.73
C ARG A 112 -0.12 -17.20 -3.65
N ALA A 113 -1.35 -16.98 -3.19
CA ALA A 113 -2.39 -16.33 -3.97
C ALA A 113 -1.98 -14.91 -4.38
N ALA A 114 -1.40 -14.12 -3.46
CA ALA A 114 -0.91 -12.77 -3.76
C ALA A 114 0.22 -12.78 -4.81
N VAL A 115 1.19 -13.70 -4.68
CA VAL A 115 2.30 -13.83 -5.65
C VAL A 115 1.80 -14.26 -7.02
N LEU A 116 0.89 -15.24 -7.10
CA LEU A 116 0.31 -15.67 -8.36
C LEU A 116 -0.46 -14.54 -9.04
N GLY A 117 -1.27 -13.78 -8.30
CA GLY A 117 -1.97 -12.62 -8.84
C GLY A 117 -1.01 -11.56 -9.42
N LEU A 118 0.08 -11.26 -8.71
CA LEU A 118 1.10 -10.32 -9.21
C LEU A 118 1.84 -10.84 -10.44
N LEU A 119 2.16 -12.14 -10.51
CA LEU A 119 2.80 -12.75 -11.67
C LEU A 119 1.89 -12.74 -12.90
N LEU A 120 0.59 -13.01 -12.72
CA LEU A 120 -0.39 -12.93 -13.81
C LEU A 120 -0.51 -11.49 -14.33
N LEU A 121 -0.59 -10.51 -13.42
CA LEU A 121 -0.63 -9.09 -13.80
C LEU A 121 0.64 -8.69 -14.56
N ALA A 122 1.82 -9.09 -14.06
CA ALA A 122 3.09 -8.82 -14.72
C ALA A 122 3.17 -9.49 -16.10
N GLY A 123 2.68 -10.71 -16.25
CA GLY A 123 2.62 -11.42 -17.52
C GLY A 123 1.73 -10.71 -18.54
N ASN A 124 0.57 -10.21 -18.13
CA ASN A 124 -0.32 -9.45 -19.01
C ASN A 124 0.28 -8.09 -19.41
N LEU A 125 0.93 -7.38 -18.49
CA LEU A 125 1.61 -6.11 -18.80
C LEU A 125 2.82 -6.28 -19.73
N LEU A 126 3.47 -7.44 -19.71
CA LEU A 126 4.58 -7.78 -20.61
C LEU A 126 4.11 -8.28 -21.99
N GLY A 127 2.79 -8.36 -22.23
CA GLY A 127 2.23 -8.81 -23.50
C GLY A 127 2.46 -10.30 -23.77
N VAL A 128 2.68 -11.10 -22.71
CA VAL A 128 2.87 -12.55 -22.84
C VAL A 128 1.56 -13.22 -23.27
N TYR A 129 0.40 -12.59 -23.00
CA TYR A 129 -0.93 -12.94 -23.51
C TYR A 129 -1.83 -11.70 -23.54
#